data_AF-A0A4V1C585-F1
#
_entry.id   AF-A0A4V1C585-F1
#
_cell.length_a   1.000
_cell.length_b   1.000
_cell.length_c   1.000
_cell.angle_alpha   90.00
_cell.angle_beta   90.00
_cell.angle_gamma   90.00
#
_symmetry.space_group_name_H-M   'P 1'
#
loop_
_entity.id
_entity.type
_entity.pdbx_description
1 polymer ?
#
loop_
_entity_poly.entity_id
_entity_poly.type
_entity_poly.pdbx_seq_one_letter_code
_entity_poly.pdbx_strand_id
1 'polypeptide(L)'
;MHLQHLLSAFALAAGVSAQIEDLETSKDFHLYITESSNSTLVGWSIFACHVGPLSRVLCITDDGILEHASAFTHQHKPEDEDEDEDDEEEGKGAIGPLLSKAYYKQGAETKFVESMMVVGTQLWSDLAIPSLQVNDDDYSPVGFDDDDNMYLAAYGDGSHEAPADKVTPWDPSHAMYNWYACRDTHVNSYTYHAINWALVPPPNEPGCDSVTIHRVFE
;
A
#
# COMPACT_ATOMS: atom_id res chain seq x y z
N MET A 1 -48.46 -29.80 47.98
CA MET A 1 -47.32 -28.95 48.39
C MET A 1 -46.36 -28.95 47.21
N HIS A 2 -46.50 -28.08 46.19
CA HIS A 2 -46.51 -26.60 46.16
C HIS A 2 -45.16 -25.95 46.55
N LEU A 3 -44.35 -25.67 45.52
CA LEU A 3 -43.34 -24.61 45.37
C LEU A 3 -42.87 -24.76 43.90
N GLN A 4 -43.12 -23.92 42.89
CA GLN A 4 -43.56 -22.53 42.73
C GLN A 4 -42.46 -21.46 42.89
N HIS A 5 -42.15 -20.77 41.78
CA HIS A 5 -41.24 -19.60 41.62
C HIS A 5 -39.74 -19.90 41.82
N LEU A 6 -38.73 -19.26 41.18
CA LEU A 6 -38.53 -18.36 40.02
C LEU A 6 -37.06 -18.64 39.53
N LEU A 7 -36.40 -18.06 38.51
CA LEU A 7 -36.60 -16.90 37.61
C LEU A 7 -35.84 -17.20 36.27
N SER A 8 -35.99 -16.39 35.22
CA SER A 8 -35.11 -16.41 34.04
C SER A 8 -33.69 -15.92 34.33
N ALA A 9 -32.70 -16.43 33.59
CA ALA A 9 -31.49 -15.70 33.25
C ALA A 9 -31.41 -15.60 31.72
N PHE A 10 -31.53 -14.37 31.20
CA PHE A 10 -31.44 -14.08 29.77
C PHE A 10 -29.97 -13.89 29.36
N ALA A 11 -29.74 -14.01 28.05
CA ALA A 11 -28.47 -13.94 27.33
C ALA A 11 -27.39 -12.96 27.83
N LEU A 12 -26.15 -13.35 27.59
CA LEU A 12 -25.15 -12.50 26.94
C LEU A 12 -24.25 -13.39 26.07
N ALA A 13 -24.77 -13.79 24.91
CA ALA A 13 -23.91 -14.07 23.78
C ALA A 13 -23.36 -12.72 23.33
N ALA A 14 -22.18 -12.36 23.82
CA ALA A 14 -21.41 -11.26 23.28
C ALA A 14 -21.00 -11.66 21.86
N GLY A 15 -21.88 -11.38 20.91
CA GLY A 15 -21.51 -11.32 19.51
C GLY A 15 -20.48 -10.21 19.38
N VAL A 16 -19.21 -10.59 19.29
CA VAL A 16 -18.19 -9.69 18.76
C VAL A 16 -18.58 -9.46 17.31
N SER A 17 -19.33 -8.40 17.06
CA SER A 17 -19.23 -7.75 15.75
C SER A 17 -17.79 -7.30 15.66
N ALA A 18 -16.99 -7.97 14.83
CA ALA A 18 -15.86 -7.30 14.22
C ALA A 18 -16.43 -5.99 13.68
N GLN A 19 -15.95 -4.86 14.21
CA GLN A 19 -16.33 -3.57 13.67
C GLN A 19 -15.78 -3.58 12.24
N ILE A 20 -16.68 -3.45 11.27
CA ILE A 20 -16.27 -2.93 9.97
C ILE A 20 -15.82 -1.51 10.33
N GLU A 21 -14.51 -1.30 10.36
CA GLU A 21 -13.95 0.02 10.58
C GLU A 21 -14.37 0.83 9.34
N ASP A 22 -15.03 1.98 9.56
CA ASP A 22 -15.47 2.85 8.48
C ASP A 22 -14.23 3.52 7.87
N LEU A 23 -13.57 2.83 6.94
CA LEU A 23 -12.38 3.30 6.24
C LEU A 23 -12.76 4.34 5.19
N GLU A 24 -12.03 5.46 5.19
CA GLU A 24 -12.11 6.45 4.13
C GLU A 24 -11.25 6.03 2.94
N THR A 25 -11.61 6.49 1.74
CA THR A 25 -10.84 6.29 0.52
C THR A 25 -10.55 7.66 -0.08
N SER A 26 -9.27 7.98 -0.21
CA SER A 26 -8.81 9.24 -0.80
C SER A 26 -9.31 9.43 -2.23
N LYS A 27 -9.23 10.66 -2.74
CA LYS A 27 -9.34 10.95 -4.18
C LYS A 27 -8.33 10.12 -5.00
N ASP A 28 -8.64 9.91 -6.28
CA ASP A 28 -7.71 9.27 -7.23
C ASP A 28 -6.44 10.15 -7.37
N PHE A 29 -5.26 9.53 -7.32
CA PHE A 29 -3.97 10.20 -7.44
C PHE A 29 -2.99 9.42 -8.34
N HIS A 30 -1.88 10.07 -8.68
CA HIS A 30 -0.78 9.54 -9.46
C HIS A 30 0.51 9.48 -8.65
N LEU A 31 1.38 8.52 -8.98
CA LEU A 31 2.66 8.31 -8.30
C LEU A 31 3.82 8.65 -9.24
N TYR A 32 4.78 9.43 -8.76
CA TYR A 32 5.95 9.90 -9.51
C TYR A 32 7.24 9.67 -8.75
N ILE A 33 8.35 9.53 -9.47
CA ILE A 33 9.71 9.58 -8.90
C ILE A 33 10.14 11.05 -8.79
N THR A 34 10.32 11.56 -7.57
CA THR A 34 10.75 12.95 -7.31
C THR A 34 12.26 13.08 -7.09
N GLU A 35 12.89 12.07 -6.50
CA GLU A 35 14.34 12.00 -6.30
C GLU A 35 14.88 10.63 -6.72
N SER A 36 16.15 10.56 -7.14
CA SER A 36 16.81 9.28 -7.39
C SER A 36 18.34 9.37 -7.37
N SER A 37 19.02 8.24 -7.08
CA SER A 37 20.45 8.07 -7.34
C SER A 37 20.80 8.23 -8.83
N ASN A 38 19.82 8.02 -9.71
CA ASN A 38 19.92 8.24 -11.14
C ASN A 38 18.90 9.31 -11.58
N SER A 39 19.39 10.54 -11.72
CA SER A 39 18.57 11.71 -12.04
C SER A 39 17.81 11.64 -13.37
N THR A 40 18.07 10.67 -14.25
CA THR A 40 17.26 10.48 -15.45
C THR A 40 15.87 9.93 -15.16
N LEU A 41 15.64 9.34 -13.97
CA LEU A 41 14.37 8.77 -13.53
C LEU A 41 13.43 9.80 -12.88
N VAL A 42 13.91 11.00 -12.56
CA VAL A 42 13.10 12.04 -11.93
C VAL A 42 12.02 12.53 -12.92
N GLY A 43 10.78 12.61 -12.45
CA GLY A 43 9.60 12.91 -13.26
C GLY A 43 8.97 11.70 -13.96
N TRP A 44 9.55 10.50 -13.84
CA TRP A 44 8.92 9.28 -14.36
C TRP A 44 7.69 8.94 -13.51
N SER A 45 6.65 8.45 -14.18
CA SER A 45 5.40 8.04 -13.54
C SER A 45 5.37 6.54 -13.29
N ILE A 46 4.70 6.14 -12.20
CA ILE A 46 4.49 4.75 -11.80
C ILE A 46 3.10 4.30 -12.25
N PHE A 47 2.99 3.05 -12.72
CA PHE A 47 1.74 2.48 -13.22
C PHE A 47 1.62 0.97 -12.97
N ALA A 48 0.39 0.49 -12.84
CA ALA A 48 0.06 -0.90 -12.58
C ALA A 48 0.14 -1.77 -13.85
N CYS A 49 1.34 -2.27 -14.18
CA CYS A 49 1.57 -3.11 -15.35
C CYS A 49 1.16 -4.58 -15.12
N HIS A 50 0.53 -5.19 -16.12
CA HIS A 50 -0.03 -6.55 -16.02
C HIS A 50 1.06 -7.65 -16.10
N VAL A 51 1.18 -8.42 -15.01
CA VAL A 51 2.11 -9.57 -14.91
C VAL A 51 1.42 -10.94 -14.89
N GLY A 52 0.10 -10.95 -14.67
CA GLY A 52 -0.71 -12.17 -14.65
C GLY A 52 -2.21 -11.87 -14.46
N PRO A 53 -3.09 -12.88 -14.62
CA PRO A 53 -4.54 -12.68 -14.75
C PRO A 53 -5.24 -12.02 -13.55
N LEU A 54 -4.58 -11.93 -12.38
CA LEU A 54 -5.07 -11.27 -11.17
C LEU A 54 -3.97 -10.44 -10.46
N SER A 55 -2.85 -10.18 -11.13
CA SER A 55 -1.69 -9.53 -10.52
C SER A 55 -1.03 -8.52 -11.47
N ARG A 56 -0.69 -7.36 -10.91
CA ARG A 56 0.07 -6.28 -11.54
C ARG A 56 1.25 -5.92 -10.65
N VAL A 57 2.28 -5.28 -11.20
CA VAL A 57 3.36 -4.66 -10.40
C VAL A 57 3.49 -3.18 -10.73
N LEU A 58 4.23 -2.45 -9.89
CA LEU A 58 4.48 -1.02 -10.07
C LEU A 58 5.60 -0.81 -11.11
N CYS A 59 5.26 -0.83 -12.40
CA CYS A 59 6.20 -0.45 -13.46
C CYS A 59 6.41 1.07 -13.50
N ILE A 60 7.49 1.52 -14.14
CA ILE A 60 7.79 2.94 -14.36
C ILE A 60 7.95 3.30 -15.84
N THR A 61 7.59 4.54 -16.20
CA THR A 61 7.69 5.06 -17.58
C THR A 61 7.95 6.58 -17.63
N ASP A 62 8.66 7.01 -18.68
CA ASP A 62 8.81 8.41 -19.11
C ASP A 62 7.73 8.88 -20.09
N ASP A 63 6.83 7.99 -20.54
CA ASP A 63 5.67 8.32 -21.39
C ASP A 63 4.60 9.19 -20.67
N GLY A 64 4.72 9.36 -19.35
CA GLY A 64 3.74 10.04 -18.50
C GLY A 64 2.54 9.17 -18.13
N ILE A 65 1.45 9.81 -17.68
CA ILE A 65 0.25 9.14 -17.16
C ILE A 65 -0.42 8.27 -18.21
N LEU A 66 -0.43 6.96 -17.94
CA LEU A 66 -1.14 5.96 -18.72
C LEU A 66 -2.56 5.83 -18.18
N GLU A 67 -3.54 6.23 -18.99
CA GLU A 67 -4.97 6.18 -18.66
C GLU A 67 -5.35 4.82 -18.05
N HIS A 68 -6.11 4.85 -16.95
CA HIS A 68 -6.53 3.70 -16.13
C HIS A 68 -5.42 2.91 -15.42
N ALA A 69 -4.18 2.91 -15.90
CA ALA A 69 -3.08 2.14 -15.31
C ALA A 69 -2.29 2.91 -14.23
N SER A 70 -2.25 4.24 -14.32
CA SER A 70 -1.51 5.11 -13.39
C SER A 70 -2.37 5.69 -12.25
N ALA A 71 -3.67 5.39 -12.21
CA ALA A 71 -4.57 5.87 -11.15
C ALA A 71 -4.53 4.94 -9.93
N PHE A 72 -4.31 5.54 -8.77
CA PHE A 72 -4.27 4.89 -7.47
C PHE A 72 -5.20 5.58 -6.48
N THR A 73 -5.60 4.86 -5.44
CA THR A 73 -6.25 5.43 -4.25
C THR A 73 -5.61 4.84 -3.00
N HIS A 74 -5.86 5.45 -1.84
CA HIS A 74 -5.38 4.98 -0.55
C HIS A 74 -6.57 4.89 0.40
N GLN A 75 -6.73 3.74 1.08
CA GLN A 75 -7.68 3.60 2.17
C GLN A 75 -6.97 3.79 3.51
N HIS A 76 -7.63 4.49 4.42
CA HIS A 76 -7.12 4.77 5.76
C HIS A 76 -8.28 4.91 6.75
N LYS A 77 -7.97 4.94 8.05
CA LYS A 77 -8.95 5.32 9.06
C LYS A 77 -9.16 6.83 8.99
N PRO A 78 -10.40 7.34 9.19
CA PRO A 78 -10.60 8.76 9.43
C PRO A 78 -9.78 9.18 10.65
N GLU A 79 -9.25 10.39 10.60
CA GLU A 79 -8.62 11.01 11.75
C GLU A 79 -9.73 11.39 12.77
N ASP A 80 -9.53 11.06 14.05
CA ASP A 80 -10.48 11.45 15.10
C ASP A 80 -10.50 13.00 15.19
N GLU A 81 -11.67 13.63 15.06
CA GLU A 81 -11.91 15.09 14.99
C GLU A 81 -11.57 15.88 16.28
N ASP A 82 -10.43 15.62 16.92
CA ASP A 82 -10.05 16.10 18.26
C ASP A 82 -8.77 16.98 18.28
N GLU A 83 -8.47 17.75 17.22
CA GLU A 83 -7.64 18.96 17.32
C GLU A 83 -8.00 20.01 16.24
N ASP A 84 -8.10 21.30 16.61
CA ASP A 84 -8.51 22.39 15.73
C ASP A 84 -7.40 22.77 14.71
N GLU A 85 -7.62 22.65 13.39
CA GLU A 85 -7.15 23.64 12.37
C GLU A 85 -7.75 23.39 10.95
N ASP A 86 -7.94 24.47 10.17
CA ASP A 86 -8.71 24.52 8.92
C ASP A 86 -7.93 24.06 7.65
N ASP A 87 -7.35 22.85 7.62
CA ASP A 87 -6.67 22.32 6.41
C ASP A 87 -7.18 20.93 5.95
N GLU A 88 -7.52 20.82 4.65
CA GLU A 88 -8.08 19.62 4.00
C GLU A 88 -7.01 18.54 3.69
N GLU A 89 -6.20 18.13 4.68
CA GLU A 89 -5.07 17.22 4.49
C GLU A 89 -5.49 15.73 4.44
N GLU A 90 -6.10 15.27 3.33
CA GLU A 90 -6.55 13.87 3.15
C GLU A 90 -5.48 12.79 3.50
N GLY A 91 -5.59 12.27 4.72
CA GLY A 91 -4.89 11.08 5.21
C GLY A 91 -3.38 11.16 5.13
N LYS A 92 -2.77 12.26 5.59
CA LYS A 92 -1.31 12.36 5.77
C LYS A 92 -0.89 11.64 7.05
N GLY A 93 0.23 10.92 7.03
CA GLY A 93 0.66 10.04 8.12
C GLY A 93 -0.22 8.80 8.36
N ALA A 94 -1.49 8.83 7.93
CA ALA A 94 -2.42 7.72 8.01
C ALA A 94 -1.95 6.53 7.16
N ILE A 95 -2.19 5.31 7.65
CA ILE A 95 -1.71 4.07 7.03
C ILE A 95 -2.83 3.13 6.58
N GLY A 96 -2.63 2.45 5.45
CA GLY A 96 -3.52 1.43 4.93
C GLY A 96 -3.11 0.90 3.55
N PRO A 97 -4.02 0.28 2.77
CA PRO A 97 -3.66 -0.28 1.47
C PRO A 97 -3.56 0.80 0.38
N LEU A 98 -2.49 0.73 -0.42
CA LEU A 98 -2.46 1.32 -1.75
C LEU A 98 -3.30 0.47 -2.71
N LEU A 99 -4.23 1.11 -3.40
CA LEU A 99 -5.23 0.48 -4.27
C LEU A 99 -5.02 0.87 -5.73
N SER A 100 -5.38 -0.03 -6.64
CA SER A 100 -5.49 0.30 -8.06
C SER A 100 -6.58 -0.50 -8.76
N LYS A 101 -7.26 0.10 -9.73
CA LYS A 101 -8.42 -0.47 -10.43
C LYS A 101 -7.95 -1.31 -11.64
N ALA A 102 -8.20 -2.62 -11.63
CA ALA A 102 -7.92 -3.53 -12.75
C ALA A 102 -9.12 -3.56 -13.72
N TYR A 103 -9.02 -2.81 -14.83
CA TYR A 103 -10.11 -2.68 -15.79
C TYR A 103 -10.21 -3.87 -16.76
N TYR A 104 -11.44 -4.30 -17.05
CA TYR A 104 -11.77 -5.35 -18.01
C TYR A 104 -13.05 -5.02 -18.79
N LYS A 105 -13.27 -5.71 -19.92
CA LYS A 105 -14.48 -5.56 -20.74
C LYS A 105 -15.47 -6.68 -20.46
N GLN A 106 -16.72 -6.33 -20.17
CA GLN A 106 -17.84 -7.26 -20.08
C GLN A 106 -18.90 -6.88 -21.13
N GLY A 107 -18.81 -7.52 -22.30
CA GLY A 107 -19.59 -7.09 -23.47
C GLY A 107 -19.13 -5.71 -23.94
N ALA A 108 -20.04 -4.73 -23.94
CA ALA A 108 -19.74 -3.33 -24.29
C ALA A 108 -19.29 -2.47 -23.09
N GLU A 109 -19.50 -2.95 -21.86
CA GLU A 109 -19.20 -2.19 -20.64
C GLU A 109 -17.72 -2.33 -20.25
N THR A 110 -17.10 -1.22 -19.83
CA THR A 110 -15.87 -1.25 -19.03
C THR A 110 -16.27 -1.48 -17.58
N LYS A 111 -15.63 -2.45 -16.91
CA LYS A 111 -15.74 -2.68 -15.47
C LYS A 111 -14.34 -2.72 -14.87
N PHE A 112 -14.24 -2.64 -13.56
CA PHE A 112 -12.99 -2.88 -12.84
C PHE A 112 -13.21 -3.84 -11.68
N VAL A 113 -12.11 -4.41 -11.21
CA VAL A 113 -11.99 -5.00 -9.88
C VAL A 113 -10.85 -4.29 -9.17
N GLU A 114 -10.98 -4.02 -7.88
CA GLU A 114 -9.93 -3.37 -7.11
C GLU A 114 -8.79 -4.37 -6.81
N SER A 115 -7.64 -3.86 -6.43
CA SER A 115 -6.50 -4.68 -6.04
C SER A 115 -5.66 -3.91 -5.03
N MET A 116 -5.26 -4.58 -3.96
CA MET A 116 -4.44 -4.01 -2.91
C MET A 116 -2.96 -4.33 -3.15
N MET A 117 -2.07 -3.46 -2.71
CA MET A 117 -0.64 -3.70 -2.80
C MET A 117 -0.17 -4.64 -1.67
N VAL A 118 0.49 -5.73 -2.07
CA VAL A 118 1.22 -6.67 -1.20
C VAL A 118 2.66 -6.76 -1.67
N VAL A 119 3.61 -6.55 -0.76
CA VAL A 119 5.05 -6.67 -1.02
C VAL A 119 5.52 -8.10 -0.76
N GLY A 120 5.85 -8.82 -1.84
CA GLY A 120 6.25 -10.23 -1.80
C GLY A 120 7.76 -10.44 -1.88
N THR A 121 8.34 -11.15 -0.91
CA THR A 121 9.77 -11.50 -0.92
C THR A 121 10.10 -12.61 -1.92
N GLN A 122 11.33 -12.59 -2.46
CA GLN A 122 11.84 -13.66 -3.33
C GLN A 122 12.94 -14.45 -2.63
N LEU A 123 12.91 -15.78 -2.72
CA LEU A 123 13.87 -16.66 -2.02
C LEU A 123 15.31 -16.63 -2.58
N TRP A 124 15.55 -15.83 -3.63
CA TRP A 124 16.81 -15.81 -4.39
C TRP A 124 17.37 -14.39 -4.60
N SER A 125 16.73 -13.38 -4.01
CA SER A 125 17.00 -11.95 -4.21
C SER A 125 16.79 -11.20 -2.89
N ASP A 126 17.52 -10.10 -2.67
CA ASP A 126 17.29 -9.19 -1.53
C ASP A 126 16.31 -8.04 -1.83
N LEU A 127 15.60 -8.15 -2.96
CA LEU A 127 14.42 -7.36 -3.29
C LEU A 127 13.12 -8.11 -2.93
N ALA A 128 12.13 -7.33 -2.49
CA ALA A 128 10.73 -7.73 -2.49
C ALA A 128 9.96 -6.91 -3.55
N ILE A 129 8.98 -7.56 -4.18
CA ILE A 129 8.22 -6.98 -5.30
C ILE A 129 6.86 -6.47 -4.78
N PRO A 130 6.58 -5.16 -4.92
CA PRO A 130 5.23 -4.61 -4.74
C PRO A 130 4.30 -5.13 -5.83
N SER A 131 3.31 -5.91 -5.43
CA SER A 131 2.34 -6.55 -6.31
C SER A 131 0.93 -6.10 -5.96
N LEU A 132 0.20 -5.58 -6.94
CA LEU A 132 -1.21 -5.26 -6.83
C LEU A 132 -2.00 -6.53 -7.13
N GLN A 133 -2.62 -7.11 -6.12
CA GLN A 133 -3.34 -8.39 -6.22
C GLN A 133 -4.84 -8.18 -6.00
N VAL A 134 -5.67 -8.94 -6.71
CA VAL A 134 -7.11 -9.00 -6.40
C VAL A 134 -7.29 -9.85 -5.14
N ASN A 135 -7.40 -9.19 -4.00
CA ASN A 135 -7.58 -9.77 -2.67
C ASN A 135 -8.44 -8.84 -1.78
N ASP A 136 -8.89 -9.39 -0.66
CA ASP A 136 -9.78 -8.77 0.32
C ASP A 136 -9.22 -8.80 1.77
N ASP A 137 -8.25 -9.68 2.06
CA ASP A 137 -7.74 -9.91 3.43
C ASP A 137 -6.30 -9.41 3.71
N ASP A 138 -5.43 -9.30 2.69
CA ASP A 138 -3.97 -9.05 2.87
C ASP A 138 -3.49 -7.77 2.15
N TYR A 139 -2.80 -6.88 2.85
CA TYR A 139 -2.12 -5.72 2.26
C TYR A 139 -0.80 -5.40 2.98
N SER A 140 0.09 -4.66 2.32
CA SER A 140 1.24 -4.03 2.97
C SER A 140 0.87 -2.59 3.35
N PRO A 141 1.09 -2.17 4.62
CA PRO A 141 0.67 -0.85 5.08
C PRO A 141 1.53 0.23 4.42
N VAL A 142 0.88 0.99 3.55
CA VAL A 142 1.43 2.20 2.92
C VAL A 142 1.00 3.39 3.75
N GLY A 143 1.84 4.42 3.80
CA GLY A 143 1.45 5.76 4.21
C GLY A 143 2.13 6.80 3.32
N PHE A 144 1.76 8.06 3.51
CA PHE A 144 2.36 9.21 2.85
C PHE A 144 2.73 10.25 3.91
N ASP A 145 3.95 10.77 3.85
CA ASP A 145 4.43 11.76 4.83
C ASP A 145 3.90 13.19 4.54
N ASP A 146 4.30 14.17 5.36
CA ASP A 146 3.88 15.57 5.26
C ASP A 146 4.21 16.19 3.88
N ASP A 147 5.27 15.67 3.23
CA ASP A 147 5.77 16.00 1.89
C ASP A 147 5.19 15.06 0.80
N ASP A 148 4.10 14.34 1.10
CA ASP A 148 3.39 13.37 0.23
C ASP A 148 4.26 12.23 -0.33
N ASN A 149 5.39 11.91 0.31
CA ASN A 149 6.24 10.79 -0.09
C ASN A 149 5.75 9.47 0.49
N MET A 150 5.64 8.47 -0.39
CA MET A 150 5.18 7.13 -0.09
C MET A 150 6.20 6.38 0.78
N TYR A 151 5.76 5.83 1.90
CA TYR A 151 6.53 4.90 2.73
C TYR A 151 5.80 3.57 2.93
N LEU A 152 6.55 2.54 3.34
CA LEU A 152 5.95 1.39 4.03
C LEU A 152 6.07 1.59 5.53
N ALA A 153 4.98 1.35 6.23
CA ALA A 153 4.94 1.48 7.67
C ALA A 153 5.44 0.17 8.32
N ALA A 154 6.35 0.28 9.28
CA ALA A 154 7.03 -0.88 9.86
C ALA A 154 7.05 -0.87 11.39
N TYR A 155 7.03 -2.07 11.96
CA TYR A 155 7.12 -2.31 13.40
C TYR A 155 8.56 -2.22 13.97
N GLY A 156 9.52 -1.80 13.15
CA GLY A 156 10.93 -1.72 13.50
C GLY A 156 11.72 -0.95 12.44
N ASP A 157 12.90 -0.47 12.82
CA ASP A 157 13.77 0.43 12.07
C ASP A 157 14.92 -0.27 11.31
N GLY A 158 14.96 -1.61 11.36
CA GLY A 158 16.05 -2.41 10.78
C GLY A 158 17.29 -2.57 11.68
N SER A 159 17.32 -2.00 12.89
CA SER A 159 18.44 -2.12 13.84
C SER A 159 18.68 -3.55 14.36
N HIS A 160 17.69 -4.45 14.19
CA HIS A 160 17.59 -5.76 14.86
C HIS A 160 17.43 -5.69 16.39
N GLU A 161 17.25 -4.50 16.97
CA GLU A 161 16.80 -4.37 18.35
C GLU A 161 15.29 -4.67 18.44
N ALA A 162 14.84 -5.23 19.57
CA ALA A 162 13.40 -5.42 19.78
C ALA A 162 12.76 -4.04 20.02
N PRO A 163 11.63 -3.70 19.37
CA PRO A 163 10.96 -2.43 19.61
C PRO A 163 10.64 -2.31 21.11
N ALA A 164 10.99 -1.15 21.69
CA ALA A 164 10.97 -0.94 23.13
C ALA A 164 9.54 -1.02 23.72
N ASP A 165 8.54 -0.67 22.92
CA ASP A 165 7.13 -0.57 23.28
C ASP A 165 6.23 -1.45 22.41
N LYS A 166 4.97 -1.60 22.82
CA LYS A 166 3.96 -2.41 22.11
C LYS A 166 3.41 -1.67 20.90
N VAL A 167 4.15 -1.75 19.80
CA VAL A 167 3.69 -1.30 18.47
C VAL A 167 2.39 -2.02 18.08
N THR A 168 1.41 -1.31 17.51
CA THR A 168 0.15 -1.91 17.04
C THR A 168 0.04 -1.83 15.50
N PRO A 169 -0.81 -2.64 14.84
CA PRO A 169 -0.94 -2.59 13.37
C PRO A 169 -1.43 -1.25 12.81
N TRP A 170 -2.03 -0.41 13.66
CA TRP A 170 -2.55 0.91 13.31
C TRP A 170 -1.67 2.06 13.83
N ASP A 171 -0.62 1.72 14.59
CA ASP A 171 0.38 2.64 15.15
C ASP A 171 1.77 2.00 14.96
N PRO A 172 2.24 1.87 13.70
CA PRO A 172 3.58 1.37 13.36
C PRO A 172 4.62 2.45 13.67
N SER A 173 5.68 2.08 14.39
CA SER A 173 6.61 3.07 14.97
C SER A 173 7.53 3.77 13.96
N HIS A 174 7.63 3.31 12.70
CA HIS A 174 8.55 3.88 11.71
C HIS A 174 7.99 3.89 10.28
N ALA A 175 8.15 5.04 9.60
CA ALA A 175 8.10 5.14 8.15
C ALA A 175 9.43 4.66 7.53
N MET A 176 9.36 3.80 6.52
CA MET A 176 10.53 3.29 5.79
C MET A 176 10.46 3.66 4.30
N TYR A 177 11.62 3.95 3.69
CA TYR A 177 11.73 4.49 2.33
C TYR A 177 12.71 3.67 1.45
N ASN A 178 12.69 2.33 1.58
CA ASN A 178 13.62 1.45 0.86
C ASN A 178 13.21 1.21 -0.61
N TRP A 179 12.72 2.23 -1.31
CA TRP A 179 12.25 2.13 -2.68
C TRP A 179 13.40 2.20 -3.69
N TYR A 180 13.39 1.27 -4.65
CA TYR A 180 14.36 1.22 -5.74
C TYR A 180 13.68 1.00 -7.09
N ALA A 181 14.05 1.79 -8.09
CA ALA A 181 13.71 1.54 -9.48
C ALA A 181 14.73 0.57 -10.09
N CYS A 182 14.30 -0.65 -10.41
CA CYS A 182 15.17 -1.70 -10.93
C CYS A 182 14.84 -2.00 -12.39
N ARG A 183 15.85 -1.89 -13.27
CA ARG A 183 15.73 -2.17 -14.71
C ARG A 183 15.24 -3.57 -15.03
N ASP A 184 15.68 -4.55 -14.22
CA ASP A 184 15.53 -5.97 -14.49
C ASP A 184 14.75 -6.69 -13.37
N THR A 185 13.52 -6.23 -13.12
CA THR A 185 12.62 -6.84 -12.12
C THR A 185 12.00 -8.12 -12.68
N HIS A 186 12.37 -9.28 -12.13
CA HIS A 186 11.93 -10.58 -12.64
C HIS A 186 10.63 -11.02 -11.96
N VAL A 187 9.56 -11.17 -12.75
CA VAL A 187 8.26 -11.69 -12.29
C VAL A 187 7.87 -12.88 -13.17
N ASN A 188 7.77 -14.06 -12.57
CA ASN A 188 7.56 -15.33 -13.28
C ASN A 188 8.62 -15.56 -14.37
N SER A 189 8.24 -15.47 -15.66
CA SER A 189 9.11 -15.64 -16.82
C SER A 189 9.37 -14.34 -17.60
N TYR A 190 9.08 -13.19 -16.99
CA TYR A 190 9.15 -11.87 -17.62
C TYR A 190 10.00 -10.91 -16.79
N THR A 191 10.53 -9.89 -17.45
CA THR A 191 11.39 -8.86 -16.86
C THR A 191 10.76 -7.49 -17.07
N TYR A 192 10.71 -6.66 -16.04
CA TYR A 192 10.04 -5.36 -16.01
C TYR A 192 10.96 -4.27 -15.45
N HIS A 193 10.82 -3.05 -15.96
CA HIS A 193 11.38 -1.85 -15.34
C HIS A 193 10.39 -1.37 -14.28
N ALA A 194 10.68 -1.62 -13.01
CA ALA A 194 9.68 -1.53 -11.95
C ALA A 194 10.27 -1.12 -10.58
N ILE A 195 9.40 -0.59 -9.73
CA ILE A 195 9.67 -0.33 -8.32
C ILE A 195 9.80 -1.65 -7.56
N ASN A 196 10.83 -1.74 -6.74
CA ASN A 196 11.08 -2.81 -5.79
C ASN A 196 11.34 -2.22 -4.40
N TRP A 197 11.20 -3.07 -3.39
CA TRP A 197 11.56 -2.76 -2.02
C TRP A 197 12.86 -3.49 -1.64
N ALA A 198 13.89 -2.77 -1.23
CA ALA A 198 15.12 -3.40 -0.74
C ALA A 198 14.94 -3.89 0.71
N LEU A 199 15.13 -5.20 0.92
CA LEU A 199 15.10 -5.80 2.25
C LEU A 199 16.31 -5.39 3.09
N VAL A 200 17.46 -5.16 2.43
CA VAL A 200 18.68 -4.59 3.01
C VAL A 200 19.24 -3.55 2.03
N PRO A 201 19.09 -2.23 2.30
CA PRO A 201 19.66 -1.21 1.44
C PRO A 201 21.19 -1.07 1.59
N PRO A 202 21.95 -0.83 0.50
CA PRO A 202 21.53 -0.95 -0.90
C PRO A 202 21.44 -2.42 -1.34
N PRO A 203 20.53 -2.76 -2.28
CA PRO A 203 20.37 -4.13 -2.76
C PRO A 203 21.60 -4.62 -3.54
N ASN A 204 21.83 -5.94 -3.54
CA ASN A 204 22.90 -6.56 -4.32
C ASN A 204 22.59 -6.63 -5.83
N GLU A 205 21.33 -6.50 -6.23
CA GLU A 205 20.88 -6.55 -7.61
C GLU A 205 21.41 -5.36 -8.43
N PRO A 206 22.20 -5.60 -9.49
CA PRO A 206 22.79 -4.54 -10.28
C PRO A 206 21.74 -3.83 -11.15
N GLY A 207 21.75 -2.50 -11.16
CA GLY A 207 20.80 -1.71 -11.95
C GLY A 207 19.50 -1.37 -11.23
N CYS A 208 19.52 -1.40 -9.90
CA CYS A 208 18.56 -0.77 -9.02
C CYS A 208 19.07 0.61 -8.58
N ASP A 209 18.31 1.66 -8.87
CA ASP A 209 18.56 3.03 -8.44
C ASP A 209 17.61 3.38 -7.28
N SER A 210 18.10 3.97 -6.19
CA SER A 210 17.23 4.39 -5.08
C SER A 210 16.29 5.50 -5.56
N VAL A 211 15.05 5.54 -5.10
CA VAL A 211 14.05 6.53 -5.51
C VAL A 211 13.21 7.03 -4.33
N THR A 212 12.81 8.30 -4.40
CA THR A 212 11.70 8.84 -3.60
C THR A 212 10.46 8.83 -4.46
N ILE A 213 9.36 8.27 -3.94
CA ILE A 213 8.07 8.14 -4.63
C ILE A 213 7.09 9.10 -3.97
N HIS A 214 6.40 9.92 -4.76
CA HIS A 214 5.51 10.99 -4.26
C HIS A 214 4.13 10.89 -4.92
N ARG A 215 3.05 11.14 -4.17
CA ARG A 215 1.68 11.17 -4.71
C ARG A 215 1.28 12.58 -5.15
N VAL A 216 0.50 12.67 -6.23
CA VAL A 216 -0.07 13.92 -6.75
C VAL A 216 -1.54 13.68 -7.09
N PHE A 217 -2.44 14.40 -6.43
CA PHE A 217 -3.88 14.38 -6.68
C PHE A 217 -4.26 15.15 -7.96
N GLU A 218 -5.36 14.76 -8.61
CA GLU A 218 -5.98 15.47 -9.76
C GLU A 218 -7.22 16.30 -9.39
#